data_AF-A0A2S3ZB66-F1
#
_entry.id   AF-A0A2S3ZB66-F1
#
_cell.length_a   1.000
_cell.length_b   1.000
_cell.length_c   1.000
_cell.angle_alpha   90.00
_cell.angle_beta   90.00
_cell.angle_gamma   90.00
#
_symmetry.space_group_name_H-M   'P 1'
#
loop_
_entity.id
_entity.type
_entity.pdbx_description
1 polymer ?
#
loop_
_entity_poly.entity_id
_entity_poly.type
_entity_poly.pdbx_seq_one_letter_code
_entity_poly.pdbx_strand_id
1 'polypeptide(L)'
;MTVPSSERRLAMRARSQRDDSPGASSGERLGVSFLPLVKEDVGAVAAEDIEPSRGPLETDVWLIEWQVGDAGFDVALDQHVDWALVPMDQDWSALLFAGRRTVPFKRDTEAGARGDTVDWTQLSGRVVRIDQISVRYHPSDAPAERGLVPETGGAMQHSVRSLRDPRAHHGQIVGWIVRVRG
;
A
#
# COMPACT_ATOMS: atom_id res chain seq x y z
N MET A 1 -15.30 14.25 3.53
CA MET A 1 -15.11 12.80 3.41
C MET A 1 -14.42 12.31 4.67
N THR A 2 -14.94 11.29 5.32
CA THR A 2 -14.39 10.78 6.59
C THR A 2 -13.55 9.55 6.27
N VAL A 3 -12.23 9.64 6.43
CA VAL A 3 -11.32 8.50 6.33
C VAL A 3 -11.79 7.40 7.31
N PRO A 4 -12.08 6.17 6.85
CA PRO A 4 -12.48 5.05 7.70
C PRO A 4 -11.50 4.81 8.86
N SER A 5 -12.02 4.36 10.00
CA SER A 5 -11.26 4.27 11.27
C SER A 5 -10.02 3.33 11.21
N SER A 6 -10.02 2.35 10.30
CA SER A 6 -8.85 1.49 10.02
C SER A 6 -7.74 2.21 9.23
N GLU A 7 -8.10 3.17 8.39
CA GLU A 7 -7.18 4.01 7.62
C GLU A 7 -6.72 5.23 8.43
N ARG A 8 -7.51 5.68 9.42
CA ARG A 8 -7.05 6.66 10.43
C ARG A 8 -5.83 6.16 11.23
N ARG A 9 -5.67 4.85 11.42
CA ARG A 9 -4.47 4.29 12.06
C ARG A 9 -3.21 4.43 11.20
N LEU A 10 -3.32 4.40 9.87
CA LEU A 10 -2.22 4.69 8.94
C LEU A 10 -1.74 6.14 9.09
N ALA A 11 -2.67 7.10 9.18
CA ALA A 11 -2.33 8.51 9.41
C ALA A 11 -1.70 8.78 10.79
N MET A 12 -2.05 7.98 11.82
CA MET A 12 -1.50 8.15 13.18
C MET A 12 -0.12 7.52 13.37
N ARG A 13 0.22 6.40 12.71
CA ARG A 13 1.54 5.77 12.88
C ARG A 13 2.68 6.55 12.21
N ALA A 14 2.40 7.33 11.16
CA ALA A 14 3.39 8.24 10.57
C ALA A 14 3.88 9.33 11.56
N ARG A 15 3.18 9.58 12.68
CA ARG A 15 3.57 10.55 13.71
C ARG A 15 4.55 10.03 14.76
N SER A 16 4.73 8.71 14.91
CA SER A 16 5.37 8.13 16.10
C SER A 16 6.85 7.75 15.92
N GLN A 17 7.52 8.23 14.86
CA GLN A 17 8.92 7.86 14.58
C GLN A 17 9.91 9.04 14.64
N ARG A 18 9.55 10.13 15.32
CA ARG A 18 10.50 11.15 15.76
C ARG A 18 10.14 11.54 17.19
N ASP A 19 10.85 10.96 18.15
CA ASP A 19 11.45 11.68 19.27
C ASP A 19 12.05 10.66 20.23
N ASP A 20 13.39 10.59 20.23
CA ASP A 20 14.19 10.37 21.44
C ASP A 20 15.60 10.95 21.17
N SER A 21 15.87 12.09 21.80
CA SER A 21 17.20 12.70 21.95
C SER A 21 17.82 12.19 23.28
N PRO A 22 19.16 12.27 23.53
CA PRO A 22 19.74 13.53 24.04
C PRO A 22 21.26 13.77 23.78
N GLY A 23 21.67 15.05 23.87
CA GLY A 23 22.85 15.40 24.71
C GLY A 23 24.21 15.78 24.07
N ALA A 24 24.42 17.10 23.93
CA ALA A 24 25.61 17.88 24.34
C ALA A 24 26.98 17.86 23.60
N SER A 25 27.41 19.10 23.30
CA SER A 25 28.75 19.70 23.51
C SER A 25 29.68 19.89 22.30
N SER A 26 29.98 21.17 22.07
CA SER A 26 31.00 21.74 21.19
C SER A 26 32.42 21.23 21.45
N GLY A 27 33.21 21.08 20.38
CA GLY A 27 34.66 21.01 20.47
C GLY A 27 35.33 20.40 19.24
N GLU A 28 36.12 21.22 18.55
CA GLU A 28 37.28 20.86 17.73
C GLU A 28 37.11 20.51 16.24
N ARG A 29 37.77 21.37 15.44
CA ARG A 29 38.08 21.23 14.02
C ARG A 29 39.15 20.16 13.83
N LEU A 30 38.91 19.18 12.97
CA LEU A 30 39.96 18.51 12.19
C LEU A 30 39.47 18.25 10.78
N GLY A 31 40.31 18.61 9.81
CA GLY A 31 40.00 18.54 8.40
C GLY A 31 39.76 17.11 7.94
N VAL A 32 38.72 16.93 7.14
CA VAL A 32 38.51 15.73 6.35
C VAL A 32 38.21 16.19 4.93
N SER A 33 39.04 15.71 4.01
CA SER A 33 38.92 15.88 2.57
C SER A 33 37.50 15.60 2.11
N PHE A 34 36.88 16.56 1.42
CA PHE A 34 35.67 16.33 0.64
C PHE A 34 36.02 15.44 -0.56
N LEU A 35 36.10 14.14 -0.35
CA LEU A 35 35.79 13.21 -1.42
C LEU A 35 34.31 13.45 -1.74
N PRO A 36 33.94 13.74 -3.01
CA PRO A 36 32.54 13.82 -3.35
C PRO A 36 31.94 12.47 -2.97
N LEU A 37 30.96 12.49 -2.05
CA LEU A 37 30.11 11.32 -1.83
C LEU A 37 29.67 10.89 -3.22
N VAL A 38 30.10 9.69 -3.61
CA VAL A 38 29.47 8.95 -4.69
C VAL A 38 27.99 9.11 -4.42
N LYS A 39 27.30 9.78 -5.34
CA LYS A 39 25.85 9.77 -5.40
C LYS A 39 25.54 8.28 -5.42
N GLU A 40 25.19 7.69 -4.27
CA GLU A 40 24.55 6.40 -4.27
C GLU A 40 23.39 6.61 -5.25
N ASP A 41 23.45 5.90 -6.37
CA ASP A 41 22.32 5.76 -7.25
C ASP A 41 21.21 5.27 -6.32
N VAL A 42 20.36 6.20 -5.89
CA VAL A 42 19.03 5.90 -5.41
C VAL A 42 18.42 5.23 -6.63
N GLY A 43 18.54 3.89 -6.67
CA GLY A 43 18.39 3.11 -7.88
C GLY A 43 17.15 3.59 -8.60
N ALA A 44 17.31 3.95 -9.89
CA ALA A 44 16.26 4.57 -10.67
C ALA A 44 14.95 3.83 -10.44
N VAL A 45 13.99 4.50 -9.78
CA VAL A 45 12.69 3.91 -9.50
C VAL A 45 12.07 3.59 -10.85
N ALA A 46 11.76 2.30 -11.05
CA ALA A 46 11.17 1.86 -12.30
C ALA A 46 9.83 2.57 -12.53
N ALA A 47 9.54 2.88 -13.79
CA ALA A 47 8.24 3.40 -14.18
C ALA A 47 7.10 2.50 -13.69
N GLU A 48 5.94 3.10 -13.47
CA GLU A 48 4.70 2.38 -13.19
C GLU A 48 4.41 1.35 -14.29
N ASP A 49 4.01 0.15 -13.87
CA ASP A 49 3.60 -0.88 -14.82
C ASP A 49 2.15 -0.63 -15.26
N ILE A 50 1.93 -0.66 -16.58
CA ILE A 50 0.60 -0.56 -17.16
C ILE A 50 -0.28 -1.69 -16.62
N GLU A 51 -1.49 -1.35 -16.16
CA GLU A 51 -2.47 -2.35 -15.79
C GLU A 51 -2.88 -3.16 -17.03
N PRO A 52 -2.70 -4.50 -17.03
CA PRO A 52 -3.18 -5.33 -18.12
C PRO A 52 -4.70 -5.43 -18.06
N SER A 53 -5.32 -5.46 -19.24
CA SER A 53 -6.75 -5.74 -19.38
C SER A 53 -7.12 -7.01 -18.61
N ARG A 54 -8.18 -6.91 -17.80
CA ARG A 54 -8.72 -8.03 -17.03
C ARG A 54 -9.37 -9.05 -17.96
N GLY A 55 -8.93 -10.30 -17.87
CA GLY A 55 -9.55 -11.43 -18.57
C GLY A 55 -10.95 -11.75 -18.01
N PRO A 56 -11.80 -12.46 -18.78
CA PRO A 56 -13.04 -12.99 -18.25
C PRO A 56 -12.71 -13.92 -17.07
N LEU A 57 -13.44 -13.78 -15.95
CA LEU A 57 -13.25 -14.51 -14.67
C LEU A 57 -12.06 -14.09 -13.81
N GLU A 58 -11.33 -13.05 -14.18
CA GLU A 58 -10.32 -12.47 -13.29
C GLU A 58 -10.96 -11.47 -12.31
N THR A 59 -10.55 -11.52 -11.05
CA THR A 59 -11.05 -10.64 -9.98
C THR A 59 -9.86 -10.04 -9.25
N ASP A 60 -9.84 -8.71 -9.15
CA ASP A 60 -8.85 -7.99 -8.34
C ASP A 60 -9.29 -7.94 -6.88
N VAL A 61 -8.36 -8.25 -5.98
CA VAL A 61 -8.56 -8.26 -4.53
C VAL A 61 -7.53 -7.37 -3.87
N TRP A 62 -7.98 -6.43 -3.04
CA TRP A 62 -7.11 -5.59 -2.22
C TRP A 62 -6.62 -6.34 -0.98
N LEU A 63 -5.32 -6.27 -0.73
CA LEU A 63 -4.66 -6.71 0.49
C LEU A 63 -4.00 -5.48 1.14
N ILE A 64 -4.36 -5.17 2.39
CA ILE A 64 -3.83 -4.00 3.09
C ILE A 64 -2.45 -4.29 3.67
N GLU A 65 -1.62 -3.24 3.78
CA GLU A 65 -0.21 -3.35 4.17
C GLU A 65 0.04 -4.17 5.45
N TRP A 66 -0.68 -3.84 6.53
CA TRP A 66 -0.51 -4.53 7.81
C TRP A 66 -0.83 -6.02 7.77
N GLN A 67 -1.81 -6.46 6.96
CA GLN A 67 -2.16 -7.88 6.85
C GLN A 67 -1.05 -8.70 6.20
N VAL A 68 -0.25 -8.07 5.35
CA VAL A 68 0.92 -8.68 4.72
C VAL A 68 2.13 -8.63 5.64
N GLY A 69 2.22 -7.58 6.47
CA GLY A 69 3.21 -7.48 7.54
C GLY A 69 3.02 -8.51 8.66
N ASP A 70 1.80 -9.04 8.83
CA ASP A 70 1.52 -10.09 9.82
C ASP A 70 2.27 -11.39 9.48
N ALA A 71 2.95 -11.93 10.49
CA ALA A 71 3.76 -13.13 10.36
C ALA A 71 2.92 -14.32 9.86
N GLY A 72 3.25 -14.81 8.66
CA GLY A 72 2.67 -16.03 8.09
C GLY A 72 1.73 -15.83 6.90
N PHE A 73 1.38 -14.58 6.55
CA PHE A 73 0.65 -14.33 5.31
C PHE A 73 1.63 -14.09 4.16
N ASP A 74 1.45 -14.83 3.06
CA ASP A 74 2.16 -14.61 1.80
C ASP A 74 1.29 -15.11 0.65
N VAL A 75 1.49 -14.51 -0.52
CA VAL A 75 0.83 -14.86 -1.77
C VAL A 75 1.86 -14.80 -2.89
N ALA A 76 1.93 -15.87 -3.67
CA ALA A 76 2.79 -15.98 -4.85
C ALA A 76 1.96 -16.18 -6.13
N LEU A 77 2.57 -15.89 -7.28
CA LEU A 77 1.97 -16.23 -8.58
C LEU A 77 1.71 -17.74 -8.71
N ASP A 78 0.63 -18.09 -9.42
CA ASP A 78 0.09 -19.45 -9.61
C ASP A 78 -0.38 -20.18 -8.34
N GLN A 79 -0.23 -19.56 -7.17
CA GLN A 79 -0.78 -20.09 -5.93
C GLN A 79 -2.31 -20.19 -6.04
N HIS A 80 -2.85 -21.33 -5.64
CA HIS A 80 -4.29 -21.49 -5.47
C HIS A 80 -4.71 -20.85 -4.14
N VAL A 81 -5.79 -20.08 -4.17
CA VAL A 81 -6.35 -19.38 -3.02
C VAL A 81 -7.81 -19.74 -2.88
N ASP A 82 -8.28 -19.74 -1.64
CA ASP A 82 -9.68 -19.81 -1.26
C ASP A 82 -9.89 -18.79 -0.15
N TRP A 83 -10.53 -17.67 -0.51
CA TRP A 83 -10.65 -16.50 0.34
C TRP A 83 -12.11 -16.11 0.55
N ALA A 84 -12.41 -15.73 1.79
CA ALA A 84 -13.59 -14.96 2.13
C ALA A 84 -13.25 -13.47 2.03
N LEU A 85 -14.02 -12.73 1.24
CA LEU A 85 -13.79 -11.34 0.91
C LEU A 85 -14.97 -10.48 1.32
N VAL A 86 -14.71 -9.19 1.49
CA VAL A 86 -15.74 -8.17 1.73
C VAL A 86 -15.65 -7.09 0.66
N PRO A 87 -16.72 -6.32 0.42
CA PRO A 87 -16.67 -5.18 -0.49
C PRO A 87 -15.51 -4.23 -0.14
N MET A 88 -14.78 -3.80 -1.16
CA MET A 88 -13.74 -2.79 -1.02
C MET A 88 -14.37 -1.41 -0.83
N ASP A 89 -13.71 -0.54 -0.07
CA ASP A 89 -14.09 0.88 0.01
C ASP A 89 -13.88 1.53 -1.36
N GLN A 90 -14.99 1.86 -2.03
CA GLN A 90 -14.96 2.40 -3.38
C GLN A 90 -14.53 3.87 -3.40
N ASP A 91 -14.76 4.63 -2.32
CA ASP A 91 -14.29 6.02 -2.23
C ASP A 91 -12.77 6.04 -2.11
N TRP A 92 -12.21 5.15 -1.29
CA TRP A 92 -10.76 4.98 -1.19
C TRP A 92 -10.15 4.49 -2.51
N SER A 93 -10.73 3.48 -3.16
CA SER A 93 -10.25 3.01 -4.47
C SER A 93 -10.32 4.11 -5.53
N ALA A 94 -11.39 4.91 -5.54
CA ALA A 94 -11.54 6.02 -6.48
C ALA A 94 -10.52 7.13 -6.21
N LEU A 95 -10.24 7.44 -4.94
CA LEU A 95 -9.21 8.39 -4.54
C LEU A 95 -7.82 7.93 -5.01
N LEU A 96 -7.47 6.66 -4.80
CA LEU A 96 -6.15 6.13 -5.18
C LEU A 96 -5.94 6.10 -6.69
N PHE A 97 -6.90 5.55 -7.43
CA PHE A 97 -6.72 5.23 -8.85
C PHE A 97 -7.33 6.25 -9.80
N ALA A 98 -8.14 7.20 -9.32
CA ALA A 98 -8.90 8.13 -10.16
C ALA A 98 -9.65 7.42 -11.30
N GLY A 99 -10.23 6.26 -11.00
CA GLY A 99 -10.97 5.44 -11.97
C GLY A 99 -10.12 4.62 -12.94
N ARG A 100 -8.79 4.68 -12.88
CA ARG A 100 -7.89 3.88 -13.74
C ARG A 100 -8.01 2.37 -13.46
N ARG A 101 -8.28 2.00 -12.21
CA ARG A 101 -8.43 0.62 -11.75
C ARG A 101 -9.61 0.49 -10.80
N THR A 102 -10.40 -0.56 -10.98
CA THR A 102 -11.52 -0.90 -10.09
C THR A 102 -11.18 -2.13 -9.28
N VAL A 103 -11.22 -2.02 -7.96
CA VAL A 103 -11.00 -3.15 -7.05
C VAL A 103 -12.32 -3.45 -6.32
N PRO A 104 -13.04 -4.52 -6.68
CA PRO A 104 -14.37 -4.80 -6.12
C PRO A 104 -14.30 -5.30 -4.67
N PHE A 105 -13.24 -6.02 -4.31
CA PHE A 105 -13.17 -6.75 -3.04
C PHE A 105 -11.86 -6.51 -2.32
N LYS A 106 -11.91 -6.66 -0.99
CA LYS A 106 -10.72 -6.73 -0.14
C LYS A 106 -10.78 -7.97 0.75
N ARG A 107 -9.61 -8.43 1.16
CA ARG A 107 -9.50 -9.36 2.28
C ARG A 107 -9.47 -8.55 3.57
N ASP A 108 -10.41 -8.79 4.47
CA ASP A 108 -10.47 -8.10 5.76
C ASP A 108 -10.75 -9.11 6.88
N THR A 109 -9.68 -9.62 7.49
CA THR A 109 -9.74 -10.61 8.57
C THR A 109 -10.42 -10.10 9.83
N GLU A 110 -10.60 -8.78 9.97
CA GLU A 110 -11.26 -8.15 11.12
C GLU A 110 -12.70 -7.72 10.84
N ALA A 111 -13.21 -7.86 9.61
CA ALA A 111 -14.52 -7.34 9.25
C ALA A 111 -15.64 -7.87 10.16
N GLY A 112 -15.62 -9.17 10.48
CA GLY A 112 -16.61 -9.80 11.35
C GLY A 112 -16.48 -9.43 12.84
N ALA A 113 -15.33 -8.92 13.29
CA ALA A 113 -15.10 -8.58 14.69
C ALA A 113 -15.77 -7.26 15.11
N ARG A 114 -16.29 -6.48 14.14
CA ARG A 114 -16.86 -5.15 14.36
C ARG A 114 -18.34 -5.16 14.75
N GLY A 115 -18.98 -6.33 14.76
CA GLY A 115 -20.38 -6.49 15.15
C GLY A 115 -21.39 -6.06 14.07
N ASP A 116 -20.91 -5.61 12.91
CA ASP A 116 -21.73 -5.29 11.76
C ASP A 116 -22.06 -6.55 10.93
N THR A 117 -23.22 -6.56 10.27
CA THR A 117 -23.52 -7.59 9.27
C THR A 117 -22.63 -7.36 8.06
N VAL A 118 -21.69 -8.28 7.83
CA VAL A 118 -20.76 -8.24 6.70
C VAL A 118 -21.26 -9.14 5.58
N ASP A 119 -21.36 -8.59 4.38
CA ASP A 119 -21.64 -9.36 3.16
C ASP A 119 -20.35 -10.02 2.68
N TRP A 120 -20.25 -11.33 2.89
CA TRP A 120 -19.07 -12.10 2.53
C TRP A 120 -19.22 -12.69 1.13
N THR A 121 -18.21 -12.49 0.29
CA THR A 121 -18.08 -13.13 -1.01
C THR A 121 -16.96 -14.15 -0.97
N GLN A 122 -17.25 -15.39 -1.38
CA GLN A 122 -16.23 -16.43 -1.51
C GLN A 122 -15.56 -16.33 -2.88
N LEU A 123 -14.22 -16.37 -2.90
CA LEU A 123 -13.43 -16.41 -4.12
C LEU A 123 -12.38 -17.52 -4.02
N SER A 124 -12.48 -18.50 -4.92
CA SER A 124 -11.47 -19.53 -5.09
C SER A 124 -10.91 -19.48 -6.51
N GLY A 125 -9.60 -19.68 -6.66
CA GLY A 125 -8.95 -19.59 -7.96
C GLY A 125 -7.43 -19.56 -7.87
N ARG A 126 -6.76 -19.24 -8.99
CA ARG A 126 -5.30 -19.11 -9.04
C ARG A 126 -4.88 -17.66 -9.16
N VAL A 127 -3.83 -17.29 -8.43
CA VAL A 127 -3.23 -15.96 -8.54
C VAL A 127 -2.51 -15.83 -9.87
N VAL A 128 -2.94 -14.87 -10.70
CA VAL A 128 -2.36 -14.63 -12.02
C VAL A 128 -1.52 -13.36 -12.06
N ARG A 129 -1.70 -12.45 -11.09
CA ARG A 129 -0.92 -11.21 -10.99
C ARG A 129 -0.90 -10.69 -9.56
N ILE A 130 0.22 -10.10 -9.18
CA ILE A 130 0.36 -9.34 -7.93
C ILE A 130 0.93 -7.98 -8.29
N ASP A 131 0.30 -6.95 -7.78
CA ASP A 131 0.68 -5.56 -7.96
C ASP A 131 0.88 -4.92 -6.59
N GLN A 132 2.08 -4.41 -6.34
CA GLN A 132 2.36 -3.51 -5.21
C GLN A 132 1.81 -2.13 -5.52
N ILE A 133 1.10 -1.53 -4.56
CA ILE A 133 0.52 -0.19 -4.68
C ILE A 133 1.21 0.76 -3.71
N SER A 134 1.78 1.83 -4.24
CA SER A 134 2.47 2.87 -3.48
C SER A 134 1.88 4.25 -3.76
N VAL A 135 1.89 5.15 -2.77
CA VAL A 135 1.31 6.49 -2.90
C VAL A 135 2.25 7.55 -2.29
N ARG A 136 2.19 8.75 -2.85
CA ARG A 136 2.78 9.94 -2.22
C ARG A 136 1.72 10.65 -1.41
N TYR A 137 2.10 11.05 -0.20
CA TYR A 137 1.26 11.87 0.66
C TYR A 137 1.71 13.33 0.60
N HIS A 138 0.76 14.24 0.65
CA HIS A 138 1.01 15.66 0.83
C HIS A 138 0.25 16.17 2.06
N PRO A 139 0.77 17.21 2.74
CA PRO A 139 0.04 17.87 3.80
C PRO A 139 -1.20 18.57 3.22
N SER A 140 -2.34 18.39 3.87
CA SER A 140 -3.57 19.15 3.60
C SER A 140 -3.97 19.95 4.83
N ASP A 141 -4.20 21.24 4.61
CA ASP A 141 -4.70 22.19 5.61
C ASP A 141 -6.23 22.32 5.56
N ALA A 142 -6.89 21.62 4.62
CA ALA A 142 -8.34 21.66 4.50
C ALA A 142 -9.00 21.10 5.78
N PRO A 143 -9.97 21.80 6.39
CA PRO A 143 -10.57 21.37 7.65
C PRO A 143 -11.16 19.95 7.65
N ALA A 144 -11.61 19.47 6.49
CA ALA A 144 -12.18 18.13 6.31
C ALA A 144 -11.12 17.02 6.11
N GLU A 145 -9.89 17.39 5.81
CA GLU A 145 -8.81 16.49 5.34
C GLU A 145 -7.48 16.76 6.07
N ARG A 146 -7.56 17.40 7.25
CA ARG A 146 -6.39 17.84 8.01
C ARG A 146 -5.45 16.66 8.28
N GLY A 147 -4.22 16.75 7.77
CA GLY A 147 -3.21 15.71 7.94
C GLY A 147 -2.47 15.39 6.64
N LEU A 148 -1.91 14.19 6.57
CA LEU A 148 -1.31 13.66 5.35
C LEU A 148 -2.41 12.98 4.54
N VAL A 149 -2.62 13.46 3.31
CA VAL A 149 -3.57 12.88 2.36
C VAL A 149 -2.85 12.34 1.14
N PRO A 150 -3.28 11.20 0.58
CA PRO A 150 -2.69 10.69 -0.65
C PRO A 150 -3.01 11.66 -1.80
N GLU A 151 -2.09 11.77 -2.74
CA GLU A 151 -2.36 12.44 -4.01
C GLU A 151 -3.46 11.67 -4.77
N THR A 152 -4.58 12.34 -5.08
CA THR A 152 -5.69 11.75 -5.84
C THR A 152 -5.20 11.24 -7.20
N GLY A 153 -5.46 9.98 -7.50
CA GLY A 153 -4.98 9.33 -8.73
C GLY A 153 -3.48 9.05 -8.75
N GLY A 154 -2.74 9.44 -7.71
CA GLY A 154 -1.28 9.33 -7.61
C GLY A 154 -0.78 7.95 -7.15
N ALA A 155 -1.67 6.95 -7.04
CA ALA A 155 -1.24 5.58 -6.75
C ALA A 155 -0.38 5.04 -7.91
N MET A 156 0.82 4.61 -7.58
CA MET A 156 1.74 3.92 -8.48
C MET A 156 1.64 2.41 -8.27
N GLN A 157 1.66 1.70 -9.39
CA GLN A 157 1.57 0.26 -9.43
C GLN A 157 2.85 -0.38 -9.96
N HIS A 158 3.33 -1.41 -9.25
CA HIS A 158 4.47 -2.23 -9.71
C HIS A 158 4.13 -3.71 -9.59
N SER A 159 4.23 -4.43 -10.70
CA SER A 159 4.05 -5.88 -10.71
C SER A 159 5.21 -6.55 -10.00
N VAL A 160 4.86 -7.47 -9.10
CA VAL A 160 5.80 -8.23 -8.26
C VAL A 160 5.47 -9.73 -8.33
N ARG A 161 6.42 -10.58 -7.94
CA ARG A 161 6.23 -12.04 -7.96
C ARG A 161 5.68 -12.60 -6.64
N SER A 162 5.89 -11.87 -5.54
CA SER A 162 5.45 -12.19 -4.19
C SER A 162 5.24 -10.89 -3.41
N LEU A 163 4.42 -10.94 -2.37
CA LEU A 163 4.20 -9.82 -1.45
C LEU A 163 5.47 -9.46 -0.65
N ARG A 164 6.41 -10.40 -0.50
CA ARG A 164 7.64 -10.25 0.31
C ARG A 164 8.82 -9.67 -0.43
N ASP A 165 8.72 -9.51 -1.74
CA ASP A 165 9.77 -8.97 -2.60
C ASP A 165 9.28 -7.69 -3.30
N PRO A 166 9.07 -6.61 -2.54
CA PRO A 166 8.57 -5.36 -3.08
C PRO A 166 9.61 -4.70 -3.99
N ARG A 167 9.13 -4.07 -5.07
CA ARG A 167 9.98 -3.27 -5.95
C ARG A 167 10.22 -1.88 -5.38
N ALA A 168 11.37 -1.31 -5.75
CA ALA A 168 11.68 0.09 -5.49
C ALA A 168 10.56 0.99 -6.02
N HIS A 169 10.14 1.94 -5.19
CA HIS A 169 8.98 2.78 -5.44
C HIS A 169 9.18 4.17 -4.84
N HIS A 170 8.32 5.10 -5.23
CA HIS A 170 8.24 6.40 -4.57
C HIS A 170 7.07 6.44 -3.60
N GLY A 171 7.24 7.12 -2.46
CA GLY A 171 6.19 7.23 -1.46
C GLY A 171 6.16 6.03 -0.53
N GLN A 172 4.97 5.63 -0.10
CA GLN A 172 4.75 4.52 0.85
C GLN A 172 3.86 3.45 0.21
N ILE A 173 4.19 2.17 0.46
CA ILE A 173 3.29 1.06 0.12
C ILE A 173 2.05 1.15 1.01
N VAL A 174 0.87 1.12 0.40
CA VAL A 174 -0.42 1.12 1.11
C VAL A 174 -1.14 -0.22 1.04
N GLY A 175 -0.69 -1.09 0.13
CA GLY A 175 -1.21 -2.43 -0.03
C GLY A 175 -0.78 -3.08 -1.33
N TRP A 176 -1.42 -4.19 -1.63
CA TRP A 176 -1.26 -4.94 -2.86
C TRP A 176 -2.62 -5.23 -3.50
N ILE A 177 -2.63 -5.33 -4.82
CA ILE A 177 -3.76 -5.90 -5.55
C ILE A 177 -3.34 -7.26 -6.08
N VAL A 178 -4.09 -8.28 -5.70
CA VAL A 178 -3.92 -9.64 -6.20
C VAL A 178 -5.04 -9.95 -7.17
N ARG A 179 -4.68 -10.33 -8.39
CA ARG A 179 -5.63 -10.79 -9.39
C ARG A 179 -5.75 -12.30 -9.33
N VAL A 180 -6.96 -12.78 -9.10
CA VAL A 180 -7.29 -14.20 -9.02
C VAL A 180 -8.16 -14.57 -10.21
N ARG A 181 -7.82 -15.66 -10.89
CA ARG A 181 -8.64 -16.27 -11.94
C ARG A 181 -9.39 -17.47 -11.36
N GLY A 182 -10.72 -17.36 -11.33
CA GLY A 182 -11.64 -18.43 -10.93
C GLY A 182 -11.81 -19.50 -12.00
#